data_AF-A0A2E0S9G5-F1
#
_entry.id   AF-A0A2E0S9G5-F1
#
_cell.length_a   1.000
_cell.length_b   1.000
_cell.length_c   1.000
_cell.angle_alpha   90.00
_cell.angle_beta   90.00
_cell.angle_gamma   90.00
#
_symmetry.space_group_name_H-M   'P 1'
#
loop_
_entity.id
_entity.type
_entity.pdbx_description
1 polymer ?
#
loop_
_entity_poly.entity_id
_entity_poly.type
_entity_poly.pdbx_seq_one_letter_code
_entity_poly.pdbx_strand_id
1 'polypeptide(L)' 'ECPDVKALRTQLRLMKDDIGEVNKVVVEANEESLHAQVLAAIDAGMVIGVDQVQLMTVAEDNINY' A
#
# COMPACT_ATOMS: atom_id res chain seq x y z
N GLU A 1 -6.57 -10.42 3.06
CA GLU A 1 -6.06 -10.49 1.68
C GLU A 1 -6.83 -9.50 0.80
N CYS A 2 -6.16 -8.55 0.14
CA CYS A 2 -6.81 -7.64 -0.81
C CYS A 2 -6.71 -8.27 -2.21
N PRO A 3 -7.82 -8.76 -2.80
CA PRO A 3 -7.73 -9.67 -3.95
C PRO A 3 -7.51 -8.97 -5.29
N ASP A 4 -7.65 -7.64 -5.37
CA ASP A 4 -7.60 -6.93 -6.64
C ASP A 4 -6.82 -5.61 -6.55
N VAL A 5 -5.73 -5.54 -7.32
CA VAL A 5 -4.86 -4.36 -7.43
C VAL A 5 -5.64 -3.13 -7.90
N LYS A 6 -6.72 -3.30 -8.67
CA LYS A 6 -7.59 -2.16 -9.05
C LYS A 6 -8.39 -1.64 -7.87
N ALA A 7 -8.84 -2.50 -6.97
CA ALA A 7 -9.53 -2.08 -5.75
C ALA A 7 -8.57 -1.29 -4.85
N LEU A 8 -7.33 -1.76 -4.69
CA LEU A 8 -6.28 -1.05 -3.95
C LEU A 8 -6.02 0.34 -4.54
N ARG A 9 -5.87 0.44 -5.86
CA ARG A 9 -5.69 1.73 -6.57
C ARG A 9 -6.88 2.67 -6.40
N THR A 10 -8.10 2.13 -6.41
CA THR A 10 -9.33 2.92 -6.26
C THR A 10 -9.45 3.46 -4.83
N GLN A 11 -9.18 2.63 -3.82
CA GLN A 11 -9.17 3.05 -2.42
C GLN A 11 -8.09 4.11 -2.14
N LEU A 12 -6.88 3.91 -2.65
CA LEU A 12 -5.79 4.88 -2.50
C LEU A 12 -6.11 6.23 -3.15
N ARG A 13 -6.78 6.22 -4.31
CA ARG A 13 -7.21 7.45 -4.97
C ARG A 13 -8.30 8.16 -4.16
N LEU A 14 -9.29 7.42 -3.65
CA LEU A 14 -10.35 7.98 -2.79
C LEU A 14 -9.77 8.58 -1.50
N MET A 15 -8.81 7.89 -0.88
CA MET A 15 -8.11 8.39 0.30
C MET A 15 -7.30 9.65 0.01
N LYS A 16 -6.66 9.75 -1.16
CA LYS A 16 -5.95 10.99 -1.54
C LYS A 16 -6.88 12.20 -1.65
N ASP A 17 -8.07 12.01 -2.25
CA ASP A 17 -9.06 13.08 -2.36
C ASP A 17 -9.56 13.55 -0.97
N ASP A 18 -9.63 12.66 0.02
CA ASP A 18 -10.10 12.96 1.38
C ASP A 18 -9.01 13.59 2.28
N ILE A 19 -7.76 13.09 2.17
CA ILE A 19 -6.65 13.45 3.07
C ILE A 19 -5.79 14.62 2.53
N GLY A 20 -5.90 14.92 1.23
CA GLY A 20 -5.08 15.93 0.56
C GLY A 20 -3.80 15.34 -0.06
N GLU A 21 -2.76 16.15 -0.21
CA GLU A 21 -1.55 15.74 -0.95
C GLU A 21 -0.74 14.69 -0.17
N VAL A 22 -0.91 13.42 -0.55
CA VAL A 22 -0.17 12.29 0.02
C VAL A 22 1.19 12.19 -0.69
N ASN A 23 2.26 12.58 0.00
CA ASN A 23 3.63 12.53 -0.52
C ASN A 23 4.36 11.21 -0.19
N LYS A 24 3.79 10.39 0.70
CA LYS A 24 4.40 9.14 1.17
C LYS A 24 3.39 8.03 1.36
N VAL A 25 3.75 6.82 0.91
CA VAL A 25 3.00 5.57 1.15
C VAL A 25 3.86 4.60 1.94
N VAL A 26 3.27 4.00 2.96
CA VAL A 26 3.88 2.92 3.75
C VAL A 26 3.26 1.60 3.30
N VAL A 27 4.10 0.67 2.87
CA VAL A 27 3.69 -0.69 2.48
C VAL A 27 4.18 -1.64 3.55
N GLU A 28 3.25 -2.15 4.34
CA GLU A 28 3.51 -3.17 5.35
C GLU A 28 3.24 -4.54 4.73
N ALA A 29 4.26 -5.41 4.74
CA ALA A 29 4.18 -6.76 4.19
C ALA A 29 4.56 -7.77 5.28
N ASN A 30 3.79 -8.85 5.42
CA ASN A 30 4.19 -9.96 6.28
C ASN A 30 5.18 -10.88 5.53
N GLU A 31 5.82 -11.82 6.24
CA GLU A 31 6.77 -12.76 5.62
C GLU A 31 6.10 -13.69 4.59
N GLU A 32 4.78 -13.87 4.70
CA GLU A 32 3.96 -14.64 3.75
C GLU A 32 3.52 -13.82 2.52
N SER A 33 3.75 -12.51 2.51
CA SER A 33 3.36 -11.63 1.42
C SER A 33 4.09 -12.03 0.14
N LEU A 34 3.32 -12.30 -0.91
CA LEU A 34 3.90 -12.59 -2.21
C LEU A 34 4.60 -11.34 -2.75
N HIS A 35 5.78 -11.52 -3.34
CA HIS A 35 6.53 -10.44 -3.99
C HIS A 35 5.67 -9.64 -4.99
N ALA A 36 4.77 -10.32 -5.70
CA ALA A 36 3.82 -9.70 -6.62
C ALA A 36 2.83 -8.73 -5.94
N GLN A 37 2.42 -9.02 -4.71
CA GLN A 37 1.51 -8.16 -3.94
C GLN A 37 2.22 -6.90 -3.44
N VAL A 38 3.47 -7.04 -3.01
CA VAL A 38 4.32 -5.91 -2.60
C VAL A 38 4.56 -4.97 -3.77
N LEU A 39 4.92 -5.52 -4.94
CA LEU A 39 5.08 -4.74 -6.17
C LEU A 39 3.80 -4.00 -6.56
N ALA A 40 2.65 -4.67 -6.48
CA ALA A 40 1.36 -4.06 -6.81
C ALA A 40 1.03 -2.87 -5.90
N ALA A 41 1.39 -2.92 -4.62
CA ALA A 41 1.21 -1.81 -3.69
C ALA A 41 2.12 -0.61 -4.01
N ILE A 42 3.37 -0.88 -4.39
CA ILE A 42 4.33 0.15 -4.84
C ILE A 42 3.84 0.82 -6.12
N ASP A 43 3.43 0.04 -7.12
CA ASP A 43 2.91 0.54 -8.39
C ASP A 43 1.64 1.38 -8.18
N ALA A 44 0.78 0.98 -7.24
CA ALA A 44 -0.39 1.75 -6.88
C ALA A 44 -0.03 3.12 -6.30
N GLY A 45 0.97 3.18 -5.40
CA GLY A 45 1.52 4.42 -4.85
C GLY A 45 2.12 5.35 -5.92
N MET A 46 2.87 4.79 -6.86
CA MET A 46 3.44 5.57 -7.96
C MET A 46 2.36 6.17 -8.88
N VAL A 47 1.30 5.42 -9.18
CA VAL A 47 0.20 5.87 -10.05
C VAL A 47 -0.61 7.01 -9.43
N ILE A 48 -0.77 7.03 -8.11
CA ILE A 48 -1.47 8.10 -7.40
C ILE A 48 -0.59 9.35 -7.21
N GLY A 49 0.66 9.32 -7.69
CA GLY A 49 1.59 10.45 -7.65
C GLY A 49 2.25 10.63 -6.29
N VAL A 50 2.57 9.53 -5.60
CA VAL A 50 3.35 9.56 -4.36
C VAL A 50 4.84 9.50 -4.71
N ASP A 51 5.62 10.42 -4.15
CA ASP A 51 7.07 10.50 -4.40
C ASP A 51 7.89 9.54 -3.53
N GLN A 52 7.38 9.14 -2.36
CA GLN A 52 8.12 8.30 -1.41
C GLN A 52 7.36 7.03 -1.05
N VAL A 53 8.02 5.87 -1.20
CA VAL A 53 7.50 4.58 -0.76
C VAL A 53 8.41 4.01 0.33
N GLN A 54 7.82 3.64 1.47
CA GLN A 54 8.51 2.98 2.57
C GLN A 54 7.99 1.54 2.71
N LEU A 55 8.86 0.55 2.56
CA LEU A 55 8.54 -0.85 2.84
C LEU A 55 8.91 -1.20 4.27
N MET A 56 8.00 -1.88 4.97
CA MET A 56 8.26 -2.46 6.29
C MET A 56 7.78 -3.91 6.32
N THR A 57 8.58 -4.78 6.93
CA THR A 57 8.16 -6.15 7.23
C THR A 57 7.49 -6.17 8.60
N VAL A 58 6.25 -6.64 8.65
CA VAL A 58 5.50 -6.84 9.91
C VAL A 58 5.47 -8.32 10.24
N ALA A 59 6.01 -8.68 11.42
CA ALA A 59 5.82 -10.02 11.97
C ALA A 59 4.34 -10.18 12.40
N GLU A 60 3.76 -11.36 12.20
CA GLU A 60 2.32 -11.65 12.45
C GLU A 60 1.82 -11.24 13.85
N ASP A 61 2.71 -11.08 14.84
CA ASP A 61 2.38 -10.63 16.19
C ASP A 61 1.84 -9.18 16.28
N ASN A 62 1.95 -8.37 15.23
CA ASN A 62 1.53 -6.96 15.23
C ASN A 62 0.20 -6.69 14.50
N ILE A 63 -0.50 -7.71 14.00
CA ILE A 63 -1.79 -7.54 13.30
C ILE A 63 -2.95 -7.55 14.31
N ASN A 64 -2.90 -6.67 15.30
CA ASN A 64 -4.05 -6.35 16.15
C ASN A 64 -3.75 -5.06 16.94
N TYR A 65 -4.18 -3.91 16.42
CA TYR A 65 -4.97 -2.91 17.16
C TYR A 65 -5.41 -1.78 16.23
#